data_AF-A0A495A558-F1
#
_entry.id   AF-A0A495A558-F1
#
_cell.length_a   1.000
_cell.length_b   1.000
_cell.length_c   1.000
_cell.angle_alpha   90.00
_cell.angle_beta   90.00
_cell.angle_gamma   90.00
#
_symmetry.space_group_name_H-M   'P 1'
#
loop_
_entity.id
_entity.type
_entity.pdbx_description
1 polymer ?
#
loop_
_entity_poly.entity_id
_entity_poly.type
_entity_poly.pdbx_seq_one_letter_code
_entity_poly.pdbx_strand_id
1 'polypeptide(L)'
;MAPTAGAAAHGMHPGIASALVHEHLTALARRCDAAAEHLNTLRGTVGGLGQAHGGWTGPGARSFRARVERHEHDLGEDVERCRELARSVRWAADALAERIGASETAADLGGPLLAVLAAVVGPGLPGALPSPGAR
;
A
#
# COMPACT_ATOMS: atom_id res chain seq x y z
N MET A 1 -6.02 38.57 15.86
CA MET A 1 -5.51 37.23 15.50
C MET A 1 -6.69 36.32 15.29
N ALA A 2 -6.94 35.92 14.04
CA ALA A 2 -7.79 34.80 13.72
C ALA A 2 -6.89 33.82 12.93
N PRO A 3 -6.84 32.52 13.27
CA PRO A 3 -6.13 31.58 12.44
C PRO A 3 -6.95 31.43 11.15
N THR A 4 -6.45 32.05 10.08
CA THR A 4 -6.90 31.78 8.73
C THR A 4 -6.72 30.29 8.48
N ALA A 5 -7.86 29.63 8.23
CA ALA A 5 -7.95 28.25 7.82
C ALA A 5 -6.85 27.96 6.78
N GLY A 6 -6.05 26.94 7.07
CA GLY A 6 -4.98 26.48 6.21
C GLY A 6 -5.48 26.39 4.78
N ALA A 7 -4.77 27.11 3.91
CA ALA A 7 -4.96 27.13 2.48
C ALA A 7 -5.28 25.72 1.97
N ALA A 8 -6.42 25.62 1.29
CA ALA A 8 -6.88 24.42 0.61
C ALA A 8 -5.74 23.84 -0.24
N ALA A 9 -5.08 22.81 0.28
CA ALA A 9 -4.32 21.90 -0.56
C ALA A 9 -5.30 21.36 -1.61
N HIS A 10 -4.96 21.57 -2.87
CA HIS A 10 -5.77 21.37 -4.06
C HIS A 10 -6.73 20.18 -4.00
N GLY A 11 -7.97 20.42 -4.46
CA GLY A 11 -9.10 19.51 -4.45
C GLY A 11 -8.83 18.16 -5.11
N MET A 12 -8.27 17.24 -4.34
CA MET A 12 -8.25 15.82 -4.65
C MET A 12 -9.19 15.15 -3.65
N HIS A 13 -10.28 14.58 -4.14
CA HIS A 13 -11.15 13.79 -3.28
C HIS A 13 -10.32 12.70 -2.59
N PRO A 14 -10.48 12.49 -1.27
CA PRO A 14 -9.68 11.52 -0.52
C PRO A 14 -9.74 10.09 -1.11
N GLY A 15 -10.84 9.71 -1.75
CA GLY A 15 -10.96 8.46 -2.49
C GLY A 15 -10.00 8.35 -3.70
N ILE A 16 -9.76 9.44 -4.42
CA ILE A 16 -8.85 9.47 -5.58
C ILE A 16 -7.40 9.28 -5.13
N ALA A 17 -6.97 10.02 -4.10
CA ALA A 17 -5.62 9.87 -3.55
C ALA A 17 -5.39 8.45 -3.01
N SER A 18 -6.39 7.87 -2.36
CA SER A 18 -6.29 6.53 -1.80
C SER A 18 -6.29 5.41 -2.85
N ALA A 19 -7.06 5.57 -3.94
CA ALA A 19 -7.00 4.67 -5.09
C ALA A 19 -5.62 4.66 -5.76
N LEU A 20 -5.00 5.84 -5.94
CA LEU A 20 -3.64 5.95 -6.48
C LEU A 20 -2.59 5.28 -5.59
N VAL A 21 -2.72 5.43 -4.27
CA VAL A 21 -1.82 4.75 -3.32
C VAL A 21 -2.01 3.23 -3.38
N HIS A 22 -3.25 2.75 -3.43
CA HIS A 22 -3.54 1.32 -3.56
C HIS A 22 -2.97 0.73 -4.87
N GLU A 23 -3.12 1.44 -6.00
CA GLU A 23 -2.53 1.05 -7.28
C GLU A 23 -0.99 1.01 -7.19
N HIS A 24 -0.37 2.02 -6.57
CA HIS A 24 1.08 2.08 -6.40
C HIS A 24 1.61 0.92 -5.55
N LEU A 25 0.93 0.60 -4.44
CA LEU A 25 1.29 -0.54 -3.58
C LEU A 25 1.16 -1.86 -4.34
N THR A 26 0.07 -2.03 -5.10
CA THR A 26 -0.13 -3.22 -5.93
C THR A 26 0.98 -3.37 -6.98
N ALA A 27 1.34 -2.28 -7.67
CA ALA A 27 2.44 -2.26 -8.62
C ALA A 27 3.80 -2.54 -7.96
N LEU A 28 4.03 -2.04 -6.74
CA LEU A 28 5.23 -2.34 -5.96
C LEU A 28 5.31 -3.83 -5.61
N ALA A 29 4.22 -4.44 -5.11
CA ALA A 29 4.19 -5.86 -4.80
C ALA A 29 4.54 -6.72 -6.03
N ARG A 30 3.98 -6.39 -7.21
CA ARG A 30 4.30 -7.08 -8.47
C ARG A 30 5.77 -6.95 -8.86
N ARG A 31 6.37 -5.77 -8.66
CA ARG A 31 7.82 -5.57 -8.91
C ARG A 31 8.67 -6.41 -7.97
N CYS A 32 8.27 -6.56 -6.71
CA CYS A 32 8.96 -7.42 -5.75
C CYS A 32 8.85 -8.91 -6.16
N ASP A 33 7.69 -9.37 -6.61
CA ASP A 33 7.54 -10.75 -7.11
C ASP A 33 8.41 -10.99 -8.36
N ALA A 34 8.42 -10.05 -9.31
CA ALA A 34 9.25 -10.14 -10.51
C ALA A 34 10.75 -10.14 -10.18
N ALA A 35 11.18 -9.34 -9.19
CA ALA A 35 12.55 -9.36 -8.70
C ALA A 35 12.90 -10.72 -8.07
N ALA A 36 12.00 -11.28 -7.25
CA ALA A 36 12.18 -12.61 -6.66
C ALA A 36 12.33 -13.70 -7.75
N GLU A 37 11.53 -13.63 -8.82
CA GLU A 37 11.61 -14.59 -9.93
C GLU A 37 12.93 -14.48 -10.71
N HIS A 38 13.40 -13.24 -10.94
CA HIS A 38 14.69 -12.99 -11.56
C HIS A 38 15.86 -13.53 -10.71
N LEU A 39 15.84 -13.25 -9.40
CA LEU A 39 16.86 -13.75 -8.47
C LEU A 39 16.83 -15.28 -8.38
N ASN A 40 15.65 -15.90 -8.42
CA ASN A 40 15.53 -17.36 -8.42
C ASN A 40 16.09 -17.98 -9.70
N THR A 41 15.90 -17.32 -10.85
CA THR A 41 16.52 -17.72 -12.12
C THR A 41 18.04 -17.61 -12.08
N LEU A 42 18.56 -16.53 -11.49
CA LEU A 42 19.99 -16.34 -11.28
C LEU A 42 20.56 -17.42 -10.35
N ARG A 43 19.87 -17.73 -9.26
CA ARG A 43 20.24 -18.82 -8.34
C ARG A 43 20.34 -20.16 -9.07
N GLY A 44 19.35 -20.48 -9.92
CA GLY A 44 19.39 -21.68 -10.76
C GLY A 44 20.59 -21.71 -11.71
N THR A 45 20.95 -20.55 -12.27
CA THR A 45 22.13 -20.41 -13.14
C THR A 45 23.43 -20.64 -12.38
N VAL A 46 23.56 -20.06 -11.18
CA VAL A 46 24.71 -20.24 -10.30
C VAL A 46 24.87 -21.71 -9.89
N GLY A 47 23.77 -22.39 -9.53
CA GLY A 47 23.82 -23.82 -9.25
C GLY A 47 24.10 -24.70 -10.46
N GLY A 48 23.60 -24.29 -11.64
CA GLY A 48 24.00 -24.88 -12.91
C GLY A 48 25.51 -24.82 -13.15
N LEU A 49 26.16 -23.70 -12.83
CA LEU A 49 27.62 -23.57 -12.91
C LEU A 49 28.32 -24.49 -11.91
N GLY A 50 27.80 -24.62 -10.70
CA GLY A 50 28.30 -25.58 -9.70
C GLY A 50 28.30 -27.02 -10.23
N GLN A 51 27.19 -27.44 -10.83
CA GLN A 51 27.03 -28.78 -11.40
C GLN A 51 27.89 -29.00 -12.64
N ALA A 52 27.93 -28.03 -13.56
CA ALA A 52 28.75 -28.10 -14.77
C ALA A 52 30.25 -28.27 -14.47
N HIS A 53 30.70 -27.74 -13.34
CA HIS A 53 32.09 -27.86 -12.87
C HIS A 53 32.27 -28.88 -11.73
N GLY A 54 31.28 -29.75 -11.46
CA GLY A 54 31.32 -30.72 -10.37
C GLY A 54 32.45 -31.75 -10.48
N GLY A 55 32.89 -32.05 -11.70
CA GLY A 55 34.04 -32.92 -11.98
C GLY A 55 35.41 -32.22 -11.94
N TRP A 56 35.45 -30.89 -11.79
CA TRP A 56 36.71 -30.15 -11.75
C TRP A 56 37.44 -30.44 -10.44
N THR A 57 38.72 -30.81 -10.55
CA THR A 57 39.60 -31.11 -9.42
C THR A 57 40.84 -30.21 -9.45
N GLY A 58 41.44 -29.98 -8.28
CA GLY A 58 42.61 -29.13 -8.11
C GLY A 58 42.44 -28.06 -7.03
N PRO A 59 43.47 -27.20 -6.83
CA PRO A 59 43.52 -26.24 -5.73
C PRO A 59 42.33 -25.27 -5.69
N GLY A 60 41.84 -24.83 -6.87
CA GLY A 60 40.74 -23.89 -6.99
C GLY A 60 39.33 -24.50 -6.91
N ALA A 61 39.20 -25.83 -7.03
CA ALA A 61 37.90 -26.49 -7.15
C ALA A 61 37.07 -26.43 -5.86
N ARG A 62 37.72 -26.55 -4.69
CA ARG A 62 37.04 -26.44 -3.39
C ARG A 62 36.58 -25.01 -3.11
N SER A 63 37.42 -24.01 -3.39
CA SER A 63 37.07 -22.61 -3.22
C SER A 63 35.95 -22.16 -4.16
N PHE A 64 35.94 -22.70 -5.38
CA PHE A 64 34.87 -22.45 -6.35
C PHE A 64 33.54 -23.03 -5.86
N ARG A 65 33.49 -24.32 -5.50
CA ARG A 65 32.27 -24.95 -4.96
C ARG A 65 31.72 -24.22 -3.74
N ALA A 66 32.59 -23.93 -2.77
CA ALA A 66 32.18 -23.18 -1.58
C ALA A 66 31.66 -21.76 -1.90
N ARG A 67 32.15 -21.13 -2.99
CA ARG A 67 31.65 -19.82 -3.43
C ARG A 67 30.29 -19.96 -4.11
N VAL A 68 30.11 -20.96 -4.97
CA VAL A 68 28.84 -21.27 -5.63
C VAL A 68 27.75 -21.56 -4.58
N GLU A 69 28.03 -22.46 -3.63
CA GLU A 69 27.11 -22.81 -2.55
C GLU A 69 26.69 -21.58 -1.73
N ARG A 70 27.64 -20.70 -1.39
CA ARG A 70 27.32 -19.43 -0.70
C ARG A 70 26.44 -18.52 -1.56
N HIS A 71 26.76 -18.33 -2.83
CA HIS A 71 25.97 -17.46 -3.70
C HIS A 71 24.56 -18.01 -3.94
N GLU A 72 24.41 -19.33 -4.07
CA GLU A 72 23.08 -19.95 -4.15
C GLU A 72 22.26 -19.72 -2.87
N HIS A 73 22.92 -19.83 -1.71
CA HIS A 73 22.29 -19.59 -0.42
C HIS A 73 21.87 -18.13 -0.27
N ASP A 74 22.79 -17.19 -0.49
CA ASP A 74 22.54 -15.75 -0.40
C ASP A 74 21.40 -15.30 -1.34
N LEU A 75 21.42 -15.78 -2.60
CA LEU A 75 20.33 -15.53 -3.54
C LEU A 75 19.01 -16.14 -3.08
N GLY A 76 19.05 -17.31 -2.43
CA GLY A 76 17.87 -17.93 -1.82
C GLY A 76 17.27 -17.05 -0.73
N GLU A 77 18.09 -16.47 0.14
CA GLU A 77 17.62 -15.53 1.16
C GLU A 77 17.01 -14.26 0.54
N ASP A 78 17.65 -13.70 -0.50
CA ASP A 78 17.14 -12.51 -1.18
C ASP A 78 15.80 -12.75 -1.89
N VAL A 79 15.61 -13.93 -2.50
CA VAL A 79 14.31 -14.35 -3.06
C VAL A 79 13.23 -14.35 -1.97
N GLU A 80 13.50 -14.93 -0.81
CA GLU A 80 12.54 -14.98 0.30
C GLU A 80 12.26 -13.59 0.88
N ARG A 81 13.27 -12.72 1.00
CA ARG A 81 13.08 -11.32 1.41
C ARG A 81 12.19 -10.57 0.43
N CYS A 82 12.39 -10.73 -0.88
CA CYS A 82 11.54 -10.10 -1.89
C CYS A 82 10.09 -10.59 -1.81
N ARG A 83 9.87 -11.89 -1.57
CA ARG A 83 8.52 -12.47 -1.40
C ARG A 83 7.84 -11.99 -0.12
N GLU A 84 8.58 -11.89 0.99
CA GLU A 84 8.07 -11.33 2.25
C GLU A 84 7.68 -9.87 2.10
N LEU A 85 8.52 -9.07 1.42
CA LEU A 85 8.22 -7.68 1.10
C LEU A 85 6.95 -7.57 0.24
N ALA A 86 6.83 -8.38 -0.81
CA ALA A 86 5.64 -8.41 -1.66
C ALA A 86 4.37 -8.77 -0.86
N ARG A 87 4.45 -9.75 0.04
CA ARG A 87 3.35 -10.12 0.96
C ARG A 87 2.98 -8.96 1.89
N SER A 88 3.97 -8.29 2.48
CA SER A 88 3.75 -7.14 3.37
C SER A 88 3.10 -5.96 2.64
N VAL A 89 3.53 -5.68 1.41
CA VAL A 89 2.97 -4.61 0.58
C VAL A 89 1.53 -4.92 0.16
N ARG A 90 1.23 -6.18 -0.21
CA ARG A 90 -0.16 -6.61 -0.49
C ARG A 90 -1.05 -6.43 0.73
N TRP A 91 -0.61 -6.90 1.90
CA TRP A 91 -1.35 -6.74 3.14
C TRP A 91 -1.64 -5.27 3.46
N ALA A 92 -0.66 -4.38 3.25
CA ALA A 92 -0.86 -2.94 3.43
C ALA A 92 -1.85 -2.36 2.41
N ALA A 93 -1.83 -2.82 1.15
CA ALA A 93 -2.77 -2.39 0.12
C ALA A 93 -4.21 -2.82 0.43
N ASP A 94 -4.38 -4.05 0.94
CA ASP A 94 -5.68 -4.60 1.35
C ASP A 94 -6.23 -3.85 2.57
N ALA A 95 -5.40 -3.64 3.60
CA ALA A 95 -5.77 -2.87 4.78
C ALA A 95 -6.16 -1.42 4.44
N LEU A 96 -5.50 -0.81 3.44
CA LEU A 96 -5.89 0.50 2.94
C LEU A 96 -7.25 0.44 2.25
N ALA A 97 -7.50 -0.56 1.40
CA ALA A 97 -8.77 -0.73 0.70
C ALA A 97 -9.94 -0.94 1.69
N GLU A 98 -9.75 -1.76 2.73
CA GLU A 98 -10.73 -1.95 3.80
C GLU A 98 -11.07 -0.63 4.51
N ARG A 99 -10.05 0.17 4.83
CA ARG A 99 -10.25 1.48 5.47
C ARG A 99 -10.98 2.48 4.57
N ILE A 100 -10.71 2.48 3.26
CA ILE A 100 -11.45 3.30 2.30
C ILE A 100 -12.92 2.88 2.29
N GLY A 101 -13.19 1.59 2.11
CA GLY A 101 -14.57 1.07 2.08
C GLY A 101 -15.32 1.36 3.37
N ALA A 102 -14.68 1.26 4.53
CA ALA A 102 -15.26 1.65 5.81
C ALA A 102 -15.58 3.16 5.89
N SER A 103 -14.74 4.01 5.30
CA SER A 103 -14.98 5.46 5.27
C SER A 103 -16.07 5.88 4.28
N GLU A 104 -16.18 5.20 3.13
CA GLU A 104 -17.22 5.43 2.12
C GLU A 104 -18.58 4.96 2.63
N THR A 105 -18.67 3.78 3.24
CA THR A 105 -19.90 3.29 3.88
C THR A 105 -20.36 4.19 5.03
N ALA A 106 -19.44 4.75 5.82
CA ALA A 106 -19.78 5.74 6.84
C ALA A 106 -20.30 7.06 6.24
N ALA A 107 -19.75 7.50 5.10
CA ALA A 107 -20.24 8.67 4.37
C ALA A 107 -21.63 8.42 3.75
N ASP A 108 -21.85 7.24 3.17
CA ASP A 108 -23.13 6.80 2.60
C ASP A 108 -24.23 6.70 3.65
N LEU A 109 -23.90 6.36 4.89
CA LEU A 109 -24.82 6.37 6.03
C LEU A 109 -25.01 7.78 6.64
N GLY A 110 -23.99 8.63 6.53
CA GLY A 110 -24.03 10.02 6.98
C GLY A 110 -25.02 10.88 6.19
N GLY A 111 -25.18 10.65 4.89
CA GLY A 111 -26.16 11.33 4.04
C GLY A 111 -27.62 11.14 4.51
N PRO A 112 -28.10 9.89 4.67
CA PRO A 112 -29.40 9.58 5.24
C PRO A 112 -29.59 10.11 6.67
N LEU A 113 -28.58 10.05 7.54
CA LEU A 113 -28.66 10.61 8.89
C LEU A 113 -28.74 12.14 8.90
N LEU A 114 -27.99 12.81 8.03
CA LEU A 114 -28.09 14.26 7.82
C LEU A 114 -29.43 14.65 7.18
N ALA A 115 -29.96 13.82 6.29
CA ALA A 115 -31.29 14.01 5.70
C ALA A 115 -32.40 13.81 6.74
N VAL A 116 -32.26 12.83 7.64
CA VAL A 116 -33.16 12.62 8.78
C VAL A 116 -33.05 13.78 9.77
N LEU A 117 -31.84 14.25 10.09
CA LEU A 117 -31.65 15.42 10.94
C LEU A 117 -32.22 16.69 10.29
N ALA A 118 -32.04 16.88 8.98
CA ALA A 118 -32.64 18.00 8.24
C ALA A 118 -34.17 17.90 8.19
N ALA A 119 -34.73 16.68 8.13
CA ALA A 119 -36.17 16.44 8.19
C ALA A 119 -36.74 16.64 9.60
N VAL A 120 -35.99 16.30 10.65
CA VAL A 120 -36.35 16.53 12.07
C VAL A 120 -36.22 18.00 12.45
N VAL A 121 -35.24 18.71 11.90
CA VAL A 121 -35.06 20.16 12.10
C VAL A 121 -36.08 20.96 11.27
N GLY A 122 -36.48 20.46 10.08
CA GLY A 122 -37.52 21.02 9.23
C GLY A 122 -37.21 22.41 8.65
N PRO A 123 -37.84 22.86 7.55
CA PRO A 123 -37.66 24.20 6.98
C PRO A 123 -38.37 25.31 7.80
N GLY A 124 -38.54 25.12 9.11
CA GLY A 124 -39.44 25.88 9.96
C GLY A 124 -38.77 26.57 11.14
N LEU A 125 -37.71 27.35 10.90
CA LEU A 125 -37.37 28.45 11.81
C LEU A 125 -37.83 29.76 11.17
N PRO A 126 -39.09 30.20 11.37
CA PRO A 126 -39.40 31.61 11.27
C PRO A 126 -38.59 32.31 12.36
N GLY A 127 -37.72 33.23 11.96
CA GLY A 127 -37.13 34.22 12.86
C GLY A 127 -38.24 35.07 13.47
N ALA A 128 -38.93 34.55 14.48
CA ALA A 128 -39.75 35.30 15.41
C ALA A 128 -38.82 35.84 16.50
N LEU A 129 -38.20 36.99 16.22
CA LEU A 129 -37.85 37.92 17.29
C LEU A 129 -38.99 38.94 17.37
N PRO A 130 -39.84 38.91 18.40
CA PRO A 130 -40.64 40.09 18.72
C PRO A 130 -39.66 41.20 19.14
N SER A 131 -39.70 42.34 18.44
CA SER A 131 -39.10 43.58 18.92
C SER A 131 -40.14 44.30 19.79
N PRO A 132 -39.91 44.49 21.11
CA PRO A 132 -40.64 45.47 21.89
C PRO A 132 -39.80 46.76 22.05
N GLY A 133 -40.42 47.91 21.74
CA GLY A 133 -39.88 49.27 21.96
C GLY A 133 -39.88 50.07 20.66
N ALA A 134 -40.83 50.95 20.34
CA ALA A 134 -41.43 52.03 21.12
C ALA A 134 -40.40 52.97 21.76
N ARG A 135 -39.86 53.89 20.96
CA ARG A 135 -39.96 55.35 21.13
C ARG A 135 -39.39 56.08 19.92
#